data_AF-A0A662KGM4-F1
#
_entry.id   AF-A0A662KGM4-F1
#
_cell.length_a   1.000
_cell.length_b   1.000
_cell.length_c   1.000
_cell.angle_alpha   90.00
_cell.angle_beta   90.00
_cell.angle_gamma   90.00
#
_symmetry.space_group_name_H-M   'P 1'
#
loop_
_entity.id
_entity.type
_entity.pdbx_description
1 polymer ?
#
loop_
_entity_poly.entity_id
_entity_poly.type
_entity_poly.pdbx_seq_one_letter_code
_entity_poly.pdbx_strand_id
1 'polypeptide(L)'
;MMFLKIRKRYLFYALALTSSAIASISAGVDVIAIRKYGEVYEEAPLLYGFSVFLVGFIITLLFCLIFSIPYKGRSLGSFLDPAFKHLRFVRKEEIAYHLLAGFGNAITTTGYFFVLTVMPDPSTVLPFYQTVILYLLLVEVIAEKNAPTLVEIQSSAIVTFGAILGSLSFKGEIDLSALAIVFLVVNPGWVLLSIYQRKLKLLKIRGEPNDSLNIRFWNILFSLAFMIIIMLILGQFFKKPLLTIGTESSINFFWLVSVIATLAFFSYIFHIRALGIGKASVTQAVKATTIVFAIPVTFILSMFIPIPFPTTPTLWLIRSIGFILVILGIISFAITQVRAYIFIRAAPGVRVAKLIEEIWKIKGVDSVSAVSGTYDVIARVTTRTLLKGYERIVKRLESIHGIKEFRWNSILKEWENV
;
A
#
# COMPACT_ATOMS: atom_id res chain seq x y z
N MET A 1 -2.40 -32.77 -5.03
CA MET A 1 -1.78 -31.55 -5.59
C MET A 1 -1.03 -30.87 -4.46
N MET A 2 0.30 -30.95 -4.48
CA MET A 2 1.19 -30.52 -3.40
C MET A 2 1.18 -28.97 -3.35
N PHE A 3 0.46 -28.38 -2.40
CA PHE A 3 0.57 -26.95 -2.14
C PHE A 3 2.01 -26.69 -1.68
N LEU A 4 2.81 -26.06 -2.53
CA LEU A 4 4.09 -25.46 -2.13
C LEU A 4 3.80 -24.53 -0.95
N LYS A 5 4.15 -24.96 0.27
CA LYS A 5 4.07 -24.11 1.47
C LYS A 5 5.16 -23.04 1.35
N ILE A 6 4.87 -21.97 0.63
CA ILE A 6 5.74 -20.80 0.53
C ILE A 6 5.78 -20.15 1.92
N ARG A 7 6.99 -19.92 2.47
CA ARG A 7 7.15 -19.23 3.76
C ARG A 7 6.52 -17.82 3.65
N LYS A 8 5.80 -17.38 4.70
CA LYS A 8 5.06 -16.09 4.71
C LYS A 8 5.86 -14.87 4.25
N ARG A 9 7.18 -14.86 4.52
CA ARG A 9 8.10 -13.82 4.06
C ARG A 9 8.26 -13.80 2.54
N TYR A 10 8.52 -14.95 1.90
CA TYR A 10 8.60 -15.02 0.44
C TYR A 10 7.26 -14.71 -0.20
N LEU A 11 6.16 -15.12 0.44
CA LEU A 11 4.81 -14.75 0.01
C LEU A 11 4.60 -13.23 0.05
N PHE A 12 5.03 -12.54 1.11
CA PHE A 12 4.95 -11.08 1.19
C PHE A 12 5.69 -10.38 0.04
N TYR A 13 6.95 -10.74 -0.21
CA TYR A 13 7.71 -10.11 -1.30
C TYR A 13 7.15 -10.50 -2.67
N ALA A 14 6.75 -11.75 -2.88
CA ALA A 14 6.13 -12.17 -4.14
C ALA A 14 4.84 -11.37 -4.42
N LEU A 15 3.95 -11.24 -3.44
CA LEU A 15 2.71 -10.45 -3.57
C LEU A 15 3.00 -8.98 -3.88
N ALA A 16 3.93 -8.36 -3.14
CA ALA A 16 4.27 -6.96 -3.33
C ALA A 16 4.94 -6.71 -4.69
N LEU A 17 5.90 -7.54 -5.11
CA LEU A 17 6.59 -7.43 -6.40
C LEU A 17 5.65 -7.69 -7.58
N THR A 18 4.79 -8.72 -7.50
CA THR A 18 3.78 -8.97 -8.54
C THR A 18 2.78 -7.81 -8.62
N SER A 19 2.35 -7.26 -7.48
CA SER A 19 1.52 -6.04 -7.45
C SER A 19 2.20 -4.88 -8.17
N SER A 20 3.51 -4.65 -7.92
CA SER A 20 4.30 -3.60 -8.56
C SER A 20 4.43 -3.79 -10.07
N ALA A 21 4.71 -5.00 -10.54
CA ALA A 21 4.86 -5.28 -11.96
C ALA A 21 3.55 -5.06 -12.72
N ILE A 22 2.41 -5.47 -12.15
CA ILE A 22 1.10 -5.20 -12.76
C ILE A 22 0.78 -3.70 -12.69
N ALA A 23 1.12 -3.02 -11.59
CA ALA A 23 0.91 -1.58 -11.44
C ALA A 23 1.72 -0.76 -12.44
N SER A 24 2.95 -1.15 -12.79
CA SER A 24 3.74 -0.43 -13.79
C SER A 24 3.14 -0.55 -15.18
N ILE A 25 2.63 -1.74 -15.54
CA ILE A 25 1.89 -1.94 -16.80
C ILE A 25 0.63 -1.07 -16.81
N SER A 26 -0.15 -1.10 -15.71
CA SER A 26 -1.34 -0.24 -15.56
C SER A 26 -1.00 1.23 -15.76
N ALA A 27 0.07 1.73 -15.13
CA ALA A 27 0.51 3.13 -15.26
C ALA A 27 0.91 3.49 -16.70
N GLY A 28 1.50 2.55 -17.45
CA GLY A 28 1.76 2.74 -18.87
C GLY A 28 0.48 2.87 -19.69
N VAL A 29 -0.53 2.03 -19.43
CA VAL A 29 -1.83 2.10 -20.10
C VAL A 29 -2.61 3.36 -19.68
N ASP A 30 -2.48 3.81 -18.42
CA ASP A 30 -3.07 5.05 -17.90
C ASP A 30 -2.62 6.28 -18.71
N VAL A 31 -1.36 6.32 -19.16
CA VAL A 31 -0.85 7.39 -20.03
C VAL A 31 -1.53 7.39 -21.40
N ILE A 32 -1.80 6.22 -21.97
CA ILE A 32 -2.54 6.12 -23.22
C ILE A 32 -3.97 6.62 -23.02
N ALA A 33 -4.61 6.18 -21.94
CA ALA A 33 -5.99 6.51 -21.64
C ALA A 33 -6.16 8.01 -21.40
N ILE A 34 -5.35 8.62 -20.53
CA ILE A 34 -5.47 10.04 -20.22
C ILE A 34 -5.26 10.93 -21.45
N ARG A 35 -4.34 10.56 -22.36
CA ARG A 35 -4.12 11.27 -23.61
C ARG A 35 -5.35 11.16 -24.53
N LYS A 36 -5.89 9.96 -24.72
CA LYS A 36 -7.10 9.76 -25.54
C LYS A 36 -8.31 10.51 -25.00
N TYR A 37 -8.45 10.57 -23.67
CA TYR A 37 -9.49 11.40 -23.05
C TYR A 37 -9.23 12.89 -23.30
N GLY A 38 -7.98 13.35 -23.19
CA GLY A 38 -7.58 14.75 -23.43
C GLY A 38 -7.74 15.22 -24.87
N GLU A 39 -7.74 14.31 -25.84
CA GLU A 39 -8.05 14.62 -27.25
C GLU A 39 -9.54 14.93 -27.48
N VAL A 40 -10.43 14.49 -26.58
CA VAL A 40 -11.89 14.61 -26.72
C VAL A 40 -12.50 15.55 -25.69
N TYR A 41 -11.95 15.59 -24.47
CA TYR A 41 -12.52 16.30 -23.33
C TYR A 41 -11.50 17.18 -22.62
N GLU A 42 -11.88 18.42 -22.30
CA GLU A 42 -11.06 19.35 -21.54
C GLU A 42 -10.83 18.87 -20.10
N GLU A 43 -11.86 18.27 -19.47
CA GLU A 43 -11.79 17.73 -18.10
C GLU A 43 -11.31 16.27 -18.02
N ALA A 44 -10.47 15.86 -18.98
CA ALA A 44 -9.97 14.50 -19.10
C ALA A 44 -9.55 13.81 -17.79
N PRO A 45 -8.76 14.42 -16.87
CA PRO A 45 -8.37 13.76 -15.62
C PRO A 45 -9.55 13.37 -14.73
N LEU A 46 -10.58 14.22 -14.65
CA LEU A 46 -11.74 13.98 -13.80
C LEU A 46 -12.67 12.94 -14.43
N LEU A 47 -12.93 13.05 -15.74
CA LEU A 47 -13.79 12.12 -16.47
C LEU A 47 -13.17 10.73 -16.55
N TYR A 48 -11.85 10.66 -16.76
CA TYR A 48 -11.12 9.41 -16.72
C TYR A 48 -11.11 8.80 -15.31
N GLY A 49 -10.90 9.62 -14.27
CA GLY A 49 -11.02 9.22 -12.87
C GLY A 49 -12.36 8.57 -12.54
N PHE A 50 -13.45 9.20 -12.99
CA PHE A 50 -14.79 8.65 -12.83
C PHE A 50 -14.97 7.34 -13.58
N SER A 51 -14.52 7.29 -14.83
CA SER A 51 -14.63 6.10 -15.67
C SER A 51 -13.91 4.91 -15.05
N VAL A 52 -12.71 5.11 -14.50
CA VAL A 52 -11.94 4.08 -13.78
C VAL A 52 -12.70 3.52 -12.59
N PHE A 53 -13.44 4.35 -11.84
CA PHE A 53 -14.25 3.86 -10.72
C PHE A 53 -15.55 3.20 -11.17
N LEU A 54 -16.25 3.76 -12.16
CA LEU A 54 -17.52 3.23 -12.65
C LEU A 54 -17.34 1.89 -13.35
N VAL A 55 -16.47 1.85 -14.37
CA VAL A 55 -16.13 0.62 -15.09
C VAL A 55 -15.38 -0.33 -14.16
N GLY A 56 -14.50 0.18 -13.31
CA GLY A 56 -13.80 -0.61 -12.30
C GLY A 56 -14.72 -1.32 -11.33
N PHE A 57 -15.83 -0.68 -10.92
CA PHE A 57 -16.86 -1.31 -10.10
C PHE A 57 -17.53 -2.48 -10.84
N ILE A 58 -17.93 -2.28 -12.09
CA ILE A 58 -18.55 -3.32 -12.93
C ILE A 58 -17.60 -4.51 -13.09
N ILE A 59 -16.36 -4.27 -13.51
CA ILE A 59 -15.35 -5.32 -13.70
C ILE A 59 -15.03 -6.04 -12.38
N THR A 60 -14.91 -5.30 -11.28
CA THR A 60 -14.65 -5.90 -9.96
C THR A 60 -15.81 -6.75 -9.48
N LEU A 61 -17.06 -6.30 -9.69
CA LEU A 61 -18.25 -7.10 -9.39
C LEU A 61 -18.23 -8.41 -10.19
N LEU A 62 -18.00 -8.34 -11.50
CA LEU A 62 -17.91 -9.52 -12.37
C LEU A 62 -16.83 -10.50 -11.89
N PHE A 63 -15.62 -10.01 -11.59
CA PHE A 63 -14.57 -10.87 -11.06
C PHE A 63 -14.93 -11.45 -9.69
N CYS A 64 -15.48 -10.66 -8.76
CA CYS A 64 -15.88 -11.18 -7.46
C CYS A 64 -16.98 -12.25 -7.57
N LEU A 65 -17.91 -12.12 -8.51
CA LEU A 65 -18.93 -13.13 -8.80
C LEU A 65 -18.29 -14.41 -9.38
N ILE A 66 -17.42 -14.28 -10.40
CA ILE A 66 -16.69 -15.40 -11.00
C ILE A 66 -15.85 -16.12 -9.93
N PHE A 67 -15.11 -15.37 -9.12
CA PHE A 67 -14.27 -15.94 -8.07
C PHE A 67 -15.09 -16.56 -6.92
N SER A 68 -16.36 -16.19 -6.76
CA SER A 68 -17.25 -16.81 -5.77
C SER A 68 -17.74 -18.20 -6.19
N ILE A 69 -17.56 -18.58 -7.46
CA ILE A 69 -17.97 -19.90 -7.96
C ILE A 69 -17.19 -21.01 -7.21
N PRO A 70 -17.87 -21.99 -6.60
CA PRO A 70 -17.22 -23.09 -5.92
C PRO A 70 -16.62 -24.08 -6.94
N TYR A 71 -15.36 -24.46 -6.73
CA TYR A 71 -14.64 -25.49 -7.47
C TYR A 71 -13.88 -26.39 -6.50
N LYS A 72 -14.15 -27.70 -6.53
CA LYS A 72 -13.53 -28.71 -5.63
C LYS A 72 -13.65 -28.35 -4.13
N GLY A 73 -14.81 -27.86 -3.71
CA GLY A 73 -15.12 -27.54 -2.31
C GLY A 73 -14.51 -26.23 -1.78
N ARG A 74 -13.87 -25.42 -2.64
CA ARG A 74 -13.40 -24.07 -2.31
C ARG A 74 -13.84 -23.08 -3.38
N SER A 75 -13.85 -21.79 -3.06
CA SER A 75 -14.10 -20.75 -4.06
C SER A 75 -12.92 -20.64 -5.04
N LEU A 76 -13.16 -20.27 -6.29
CA LEU A 76 -12.07 -19.94 -7.22
C LEU A 76 -11.20 -18.79 -6.69
N GLY A 77 -11.78 -17.82 -6.00
CA GLY A 77 -11.02 -16.72 -5.38
C GLY A 77 -10.07 -17.16 -4.27
N SER A 78 -10.24 -18.37 -3.72
CA SER A 78 -9.31 -18.94 -2.73
C SER A 78 -7.88 -19.14 -3.27
N PHE A 79 -7.71 -19.21 -4.60
CA PHE A 79 -6.39 -19.19 -5.25
C PHE A 79 -5.70 -17.82 -5.11
N LEU A 80 -6.47 -16.73 -5.15
CA LEU A 80 -5.96 -15.37 -5.00
C LEU A 80 -5.83 -14.97 -3.54
N ASP A 81 -6.79 -15.33 -2.69
CA ASP A 81 -6.72 -15.13 -1.23
C ASP A 81 -7.38 -16.32 -0.53
N PRO A 82 -6.63 -17.17 0.21
CA PRO A 82 -7.18 -18.35 0.87
C PRO A 82 -8.33 -18.08 1.85
N ALA A 83 -8.46 -16.84 2.32
CA ALA A 83 -9.56 -16.41 3.19
C ALA A 83 -10.89 -16.16 2.44
N PHE A 84 -10.85 -15.99 1.11
CA PHE A 84 -12.03 -15.69 0.33
C PHE A 84 -12.93 -16.91 0.14
N LYS A 85 -14.23 -16.73 0.40
CA LYS A 85 -15.25 -17.78 0.22
C LYS A 85 -16.32 -17.37 -0.80
N HIS A 86 -16.88 -16.18 -0.63
CA HIS A 86 -17.86 -15.61 -1.54
C HIS A 86 -17.91 -14.10 -1.31
N LEU A 87 -18.48 -13.39 -2.27
CA LEU A 87 -18.85 -11.98 -2.11
C LEU A 87 -19.85 -11.85 -0.95
N ARG A 88 -19.57 -10.98 0.01
CA ARG A 88 -20.41 -10.77 1.20
C ARG A 88 -20.73 -9.30 1.41
N PHE A 89 -21.80 -9.05 2.15
CA PHE A 89 -22.11 -7.71 2.62
C PHE A 89 -21.06 -7.16 3.60
N VAL A 90 -20.84 -5.85 3.50
CA VAL A 90 -20.02 -5.10 4.44
C VAL A 90 -20.65 -5.12 5.83
N ARG A 91 -19.83 -5.22 6.88
CA ARG A 91 -20.32 -5.18 8.25
C ARG A 91 -20.11 -3.82 8.89
N LYS A 92 -20.86 -3.56 9.97
CA LYS A 92 -20.82 -2.29 10.70
C LYS A 92 -19.40 -1.91 11.14
N GLU A 93 -18.60 -2.88 11.56
CA GLU A 93 -17.22 -2.67 12.02
C GLU A 93 -16.28 -2.28 10.87
N GLU A 94 -16.64 -2.57 9.62
CA GLU A 94 -15.82 -2.30 8.43
C GLU A 94 -16.15 -0.96 7.77
N ILE A 95 -17.39 -0.47 7.92
CA ILE A 95 -17.92 0.71 7.20
C ILE A 95 -16.99 1.92 7.38
N ALA A 96 -16.60 2.24 8.61
CA ALA A 96 -15.77 3.42 8.88
C ALA A 96 -14.42 3.35 8.15
N TYR A 97 -13.82 2.17 8.09
CA TYR A 97 -12.55 1.99 7.40
C TYR A 97 -12.70 1.99 5.88
N HIS A 98 -13.79 1.43 5.36
CA HIS A 98 -14.12 1.50 3.95
C HIS A 98 -14.43 2.92 3.47
N LEU A 99 -15.10 3.74 4.29
CA LEU A 99 -15.33 5.15 3.98
C LEU A 99 -14.01 5.91 3.86
N LEU A 100 -13.13 5.79 4.85
CA LEU A 100 -11.85 6.50 4.85
C LEU A 100 -10.90 5.99 3.76
N ALA A 101 -10.86 4.68 3.52
CA ALA A 101 -10.11 4.11 2.41
C ALA A 101 -10.70 4.54 1.05
N GLY A 102 -12.02 4.49 0.90
CA GLY A 102 -12.73 4.86 -0.31
C GLY A 102 -12.50 6.32 -0.70
N PHE A 103 -12.59 7.23 0.27
CA PHE A 103 -12.28 8.65 0.11
C PHE A 103 -10.83 8.89 -0.28
N GLY A 104 -9.89 8.27 0.47
CA GLY A 104 -8.46 8.36 0.18
C GLY A 104 -8.13 7.89 -1.24
N ASN A 105 -8.75 6.79 -1.68
CA ASN A 105 -8.59 6.25 -3.03
C ASN A 105 -9.20 7.16 -4.11
N ALA A 106 -10.38 7.75 -3.89
CA ALA A 106 -10.97 8.67 -4.86
C ALA A 106 -10.09 9.91 -5.09
N ILE A 107 -9.61 10.53 -4.00
CA ILE A 107 -8.74 11.71 -4.06
C ILE A 107 -7.38 11.39 -4.66
N THR A 108 -6.72 10.32 -4.20
CA THR A 108 -5.38 9.96 -4.66
C THR A 108 -5.39 9.59 -6.15
N THR A 109 -6.39 8.86 -6.64
CA THR A 109 -6.53 8.49 -8.06
C THR A 109 -6.84 9.71 -8.93
N THR A 110 -7.72 10.60 -8.49
CA THR A 110 -8.03 11.82 -9.24
C THR A 110 -6.79 12.71 -9.33
N GLY A 111 -6.11 12.95 -8.20
CA GLY A 111 -4.86 13.71 -8.18
C GLY A 111 -3.76 13.07 -9.03
N TYR A 112 -3.68 11.73 -9.06
CA TYR A 112 -2.76 11.01 -9.94
C TYR A 112 -2.99 11.35 -11.42
N PHE A 113 -4.24 11.34 -11.87
CA PHE A 113 -4.57 11.64 -13.25
C PHE A 113 -4.31 13.10 -13.62
N PHE A 114 -4.54 14.05 -12.69
CA PHE A 114 -4.12 15.44 -12.91
C PHE A 114 -2.60 15.55 -13.11
N VAL A 115 -1.80 14.91 -12.27
CA VAL A 115 -0.33 14.91 -12.43
C VAL A 115 0.08 14.29 -13.76
N LEU A 116 -0.57 13.19 -14.19
CA LEU A 116 -0.27 12.57 -15.49
C LEU A 116 -0.56 13.46 -16.70
N THR A 117 -1.52 14.38 -16.61
CA THR A 117 -1.75 15.34 -17.72
C THR A 117 -0.62 16.36 -17.87
N VAL A 118 0.06 16.68 -16.77
CA VAL A 118 1.19 17.63 -16.75
C VAL A 118 2.51 16.90 -17.04
N MET A 119 2.64 15.66 -16.56
CA MET A 119 3.81 14.80 -16.70
C MET A 119 3.41 13.45 -17.31
N PRO A 120 3.41 13.33 -18.65
CA PRO A 120 2.92 12.11 -19.32
C PRO A 120 3.89 10.92 -19.26
N ASP A 121 5.07 11.05 -18.64
CA ASP A 121 6.01 9.94 -18.48
C ASP A 121 5.81 9.21 -17.13
N PRO A 122 5.39 7.92 -17.12
CA PRO A 122 5.24 7.14 -15.90
C PRO A 122 6.52 7.05 -15.08
N SER A 123 7.69 6.99 -15.74
CA SER A 123 8.98 6.87 -15.06
C SER A 123 9.39 8.16 -14.32
N THR A 124 8.75 9.29 -14.64
CA THR A 124 8.88 10.58 -13.91
C THR A 124 7.87 10.69 -12.77
N VAL A 125 6.63 10.26 -13.01
CA VAL A 125 5.51 10.45 -12.07
C VAL A 125 5.51 9.43 -10.93
N LEU A 126 5.80 8.16 -11.22
CA LEU A 126 5.79 7.09 -10.20
C LEU A 126 6.82 7.27 -9.08
N PRO A 127 8.03 7.80 -9.34
CA PRO A 127 8.96 8.20 -8.29
C PRO A 127 8.36 9.20 -7.31
N PHE A 128 7.70 10.27 -7.78
CA PHE A 128 7.10 11.28 -6.90
C PHE A 128 6.14 10.68 -5.88
N TYR A 129 5.37 9.63 -6.25
CA TYR A 129 4.48 8.96 -5.31
C TYR A 129 5.16 8.17 -4.21
N GLN A 130 6.44 7.85 -4.32
CA GLN A 130 7.14 7.12 -3.25
C GLN A 130 7.47 7.99 -2.04
N THR A 131 7.35 9.32 -2.18
CA THR A 131 7.40 10.24 -1.03
C THR A 131 6.31 9.94 0.01
N VAL A 132 5.24 9.21 -0.37
CA VAL A 132 4.23 8.68 0.55
C VAL A 132 4.80 7.77 1.66
N ILE A 133 5.96 7.14 1.44
CA ILE A 133 6.62 6.29 2.44
C ILE A 133 6.92 7.11 3.69
N LEU A 134 7.35 8.37 3.53
CA LEU A 134 7.61 9.28 4.66
C LEU A 134 6.33 9.55 5.46
N TYR A 135 5.22 9.80 4.77
CA TYR A 135 3.94 10.07 5.42
C TYR A 135 3.44 8.83 6.17
N LEU A 136 3.56 7.65 5.57
CA LEU A 136 3.20 6.39 6.21
C LEU A 136 4.06 6.10 7.44
N LEU A 137 5.36 6.36 7.37
CA LEU A 137 6.23 6.25 8.54
C LEU A 137 5.78 7.19 9.66
N LEU A 138 5.51 8.47 9.36
CA LEU A 138 5.03 9.42 10.36
C LEU A 138 3.71 8.96 11.00
N VAL A 139 2.74 8.54 10.19
CA VAL A 139 1.45 8.04 10.70
C VAL A 139 1.61 6.76 11.51
N GLU A 140 2.45 5.82 11.08
CA GLU A 140 2.75 4.61 11.85
C GLU A 140 3.42 4.93 13.19
N VAL A 141 4.28 5.95 13.25
CA VAL A 141 4.92 6.39 14.50
C VAL A 141 3.89 6.94 15.48
N ILE A 142 2.94 7.73 14.99
CA ILE A 142 1.86 8.30 15.80
C ILE A 142 0.88 7.20 16.24
N ALA A 143 0.42 6.36 15.30
CA ALA A 143 -0.62 5.37 15.52
C ALA A 143 -0.13 4.14 16.31
N GLU A 144 1.07 3.64 16.01
CA GLU A 144 1.64 2.44 16.66
C GLU A 144 2.59 2.82 17.82
N LYS A 145 2.76 4.11 18.12
CA LYS A 145 3.69 4.63 19.16
C LYS A 145 5.13 4.08 19.03
N ASN A 146 5.52 3.68 17.83
CA ASN A 146 6.78 3.01 17.53
C ASN A 146 7.65 3.96 16.71
N ALA A 147 8.70 4.51 17.32
CA ALA A 147 9.60 5.46 16.65
C ALA A 147 10.30 4.79 15.45
N PRO A 148 10.47 5.51 14.33
CA PRO A 148 11.13 4.93 13.18
C PRO A 148 12.62 4.80 13.47
N THR A 149 13.29 3.79 12.91
CA THR A 149 14.73 3.67 13.10
C THR A 149 15.48 4.67 12.27
N LEU A 150 16.71 4.96 12.67
CA LEU A 150 17.61 5.77 11.85
C LEU A 150 17.73 5.17 10.44
N VAL A 151 17.77 3.83 10.32
CA VAL A 151 17.85 3.18 9.02
C VAL A 151 16.56 3.37 8.23
N GLU A 152 15.36 3.20 8.81
CA GLU A 152 14.11 3.45 8.08
C GLU A 152 13.95 4.93 7.67
N ILE A 153 14.35 5.87 8.53
CA ILE A 153 14.37 7.31 8.20
C ILE A 153 15.34 7.55 7.05
N GLN A 154 16.58 7.03 7.15
CA GLN A 154 17.61 7.17 6.13
C GLN A 154 17.18 6.52 4.81
N SER A 155 16.72 5.27 4.83
CA SER A 155 16.23 4.55 3.65
C SER A 155 15.06 5.31 3.01
N SER A 156 14.11 5.82 3.81
CA SER A 156 12.97 6.56 3.26
C SER A 156 13.35 7.93 2.73
N ALA A 157 14.30 8.61 3.38
CA ALA A 157 14.89 9.84 2.86
C ALA A 157 15.62 9.56 1.54
N ILE A 158 16.43 8.50 1.47
CA ILE A 158 17.12 8.07 0.25
C ILE A 158 16.13 7.76 -0.88
N VAL A 159 15.06 7.01 -0.60
CA VAL A 159 13.99 6.75 -1.60
C VAL A 159 13.32 8.05 -2.04
N THR A 160 13.05 8.97 -1.11
CA THR A 160 12.41 10.27 -1.41
C THR A 160 13.32 11.16 -2.25
N PHE A 161 14.59 11.30 -1.89
CA PHE A 161 15.57 12.07 -2.66
C PHE A 161 15.81 11.44 -4.03
N GLY A 162 15.97 10.11 -4.09
CA GLY A 162 16.10 9.38 -5.34
C GLY A 162 14.87 9.57 -6.23
N ALA A 163 13.68 9.60 -5.62
CA ALA A 163 12.44 9.87 -6.31
C ALA A 163 12.38 11.28 -6.90
N ILE A 164 12.73 12.31 -6.13
CA ILE A 164 12.77 13.71 -6.57
C ILE A 164 13.79 13.90 -7.71
N LEU A 165 14.97 13.25 -7.62
CA LEU A 165 15.97 13.30 -8.68
C LEU A 165 15.51 12.58 -9.95
N GLY A 166 14.89 11.41 -9.79
CA GLY A 166 14.32 10.64 -10.90
C GLY A 166 13.17 11.35 -11.61
N SER A 167 12.48 12.24 -10.89
CA SER A 167 11.30 12.95 -11.39
C SER A 167 11.58 14.35 -11.94
N LEU A 168 12.85 14.77 -12.02
CA LEU A 168 13.22 15.97 -12.77
C LEU A 168 12.76 15.84 -14.22
N SER A 169 12.13 16.90 -14.73
CA SER A 169 11.62 16.93 -16.10
C SER A 169 12.75 16.80 -17.12
N PHE A 170 12.40 16.48 -18.35
CA PHE A 170 13.35 16.35 -19.46
C PHE A 170 14.06 17.64 -19.86
N LYS A 171 13.62 18.77 -19.31
CA LYS A 171 14.25 20.09 -19.43
C LYS A 171 14.99 20.53 -18.16
N GLY A 172 14.95 19.73 -17.09
CA GLY A 172 15.52 20.06 -15.78
C GLY A 172 14.66 20.98 -14.91
N GLU A 173 13.45 21.33 -15.36
CA GLU A 173 12.50 22.16 -14.62
C GLU A 173 11.69 21.32 -13.62
N ILE A 174 11.35 21.92 -12.48
CA ILE A 174 10.45 21.34 -11.48
C ILE A 174 9.07 21.97 -11.69
N ASP A 175 8.07 21.14 -12.02
CA ASP A 175 6.69 21.62 -12.04
C ASP A 175 6.15 21.71 -10.61
N LEU A 176 6.06 22.93 -10.10
CA LEU A 176 5.59 23.21 -8.74
C LEU A 176 4.12 22.81 -8.55
N SER A 177 3.31 22.84 -9.60
CA SER A 177 1.89 22.48 -9.52
C SER A 177 1.71 20.98 -9.35
N ALA A 178 2.43 20.18 -10.15
CA ALA A 178 2.45 18.72 -10.01
C ALA A 178 2.98 18.32 -8.63
N LEU A 179 4.05 18.99 -8.17
CA LEU A 179 4.63 18.76 -6.85
C LEU A 179 3.63 19.04 -5.72
N ALA A 180 2.90 20.16 -5.79
CA ALA A 180 1.86 20.50 -4.82
C ALA A 180 0.73 19.46 -4.80
N ILE A 181 0.26 19.01 -5.97
CA ILE A 181 -0.77 17.96 -6.06
C ILE A 181 -0.28 16.66 -5.42
N VAL A 182 0.96 16.23 -5.69
CA VAL A 182 1.52 15.02 -5.08
C VAL A 182 1.56 15.13 -3.55
N PHE A 183 2.15 16.20 -3.01
CA PHE A 183 2.38 16.33 -1.57
C PHE A 183 1.10 16.62 -0.77
N LEU A 184 0.17 17.40 -1.33
CA LEU A 184 -1.04 17.85 -0.61
C LEU A 184 -2.26 16.97 -0.88
N VAL A 185 -2.33 16.29 -2.02
CA VAL A 185 -3.52 15.55 -2.45
C VAL A 185 -3.21 14.05 -2.54
N VAL A 186 -2.24 13.66 -3.36
CA VAL A 186 -2.03 12.25 -3.68
C VAL A 186 -1.47 11.47 -2.49
N ASN A 187 -0.43 11.98 -1.84
CA ASN A 187 0.20 11.30 -0.70
C ASN A 187 -0.73 11.19 0.51
N PRO A 188 -1.42 12.26 0.98
CA PRO A 188 -2.37 12.12 2.08
C PRO A 188 -3.52 11.17 1.75
N GLY A 189 -4.07 11.23 0.53
CA GLY A 189 -5.10 10.29 0.07
C GLY A 189 -4.61 8.83 0.08
N TRP A 190 -3.38 8.59 -0.37
CA TRP A 190 -2.77 7.26 -0.36
C TRP A 190 -2.48 6.74 1.04
N VAL A 191 -2.13 7.62 1.99
CA VAL A 191 -1.97 7.27 3.40
C VAL A 191 -3.30 6.81 4.00
N LEU A 192 -4.37 7.58 3.78
CA LEU A 192 -5.71 7.19 4.22
C LEU A 192 -6.08 5.82 3.64
N LEU A 193 -5.92 5.66 2.32
CA LEU A 193 -6.15 4.39 1.63
C LEU A 193 -5.37 3.24 2.27
N SER A 194 -4.05 3.36 2.37
CA SER A 194 -3.15 2.28 2.81
C SER A 194 -3.38 1.88 4.26
N ILE A 195 -3.52 2.85 5.17
CA ILE A 195 -3.68 2.59 6.60
C ILE A 195 -5.03 1.93 6.88
N TYR A 196 -6.11 2.43 6.27
CA TYR A 196 -7.44 1.88 6.51
C TYR A 196 -7.68 0.56 5.76
N GLN A 197 -7.06 0.35 4.61
CA GLN A 197 -7.00 -0.98 3.97
C GLN A 197 -6.27 -2.00 4.83
N ARG A 198 -5.13 -1.61 5.42
CA ARG A 198 -4.41 -2.49 6.34
C ARG A 198 -5.25 -2.83 7.56
N LYS A 199 -5.93 -1.85 8.16
CA LYS A 199 -6.86 -2.09 9.29
C LYS A 199 -7.96 -3.07 8.88
N LEU A 200 -8.61 -2.86 7.74
CA LEU A 200 -9.60 -3.80 7.19
C LEU A 200 -9.06 -5.22 7.04
N LYS A 201 -7.84 -5.37 6.52
CA LYS A 201 -7.22 -6.68 6.30
C LYS A 201 -6.85 -7.40 7.60
N LEU A 202 -6.54 -6.67 8.66
CA LEU A 202 -6.22 -7.22 9.98
C LEU A 202 -7.46 -7.56 10.82
N LEU A 203 -8.64 -7.05 10.46
CA LEU A 203 -9.89 -7.40 11.14
C LEU A 203 -10.20 -8.89 10.98
N LYS A 204 -10.74 -9.47 12.06
CA LYS A 204 -11.33 -10.81 12.04
C LYS A 204 -12.84 -10.71 12.02
N ILE A 205 -13.45 -11.45 11.12
CA ILE A 205 -14.88 -11.45 10.86
C ILE A 205 -15.38 -12.86 11.13
N ARG A 206 -16.18 -13.02 12.19
CA ARG A 206 -16.58 -14.35 12.74
C ARG A 206 -15.37 -15.26 13.00
N GLY A 207 -14.28 -14.70 13.53
CA GLY A 207 -13.05 -15.45 13.83
C GLY A 207 -12.13 -15.70 12.63
N GLU A 208 -12.59 -15.44 11.40
CA GLU A 208 -11.81 -15.63 10.18
C GLU A 208 -11.13 -14.33 9.73
N PRO A 209 -9.95 -14.38 9.09
CA PRO A 209 -9.30 -13.19 8.56
C PRO A 209 -10.12 -12.57 7.43
N ASN A 210 -10.22 -11.24 7.40
CA ASN A 210 -10.88 -10.55 6.29
C ASN A 210 -10.10 -10.76 4.99
N ASP A 211 -10.79 -10.95 3.87
CA ASP A 211 -10.18 -11.27 2.57
C ASP A 211 -9.98 -10.02 1.70
N SER A 212 -9.02 -10.10 0.79
CA SER A 212 -8.66 -8.97 -0.08
C SER A 212 -9.69 -8.68 -1.18
N LEU A 213 -10.49 -9.66 -1.60
CA LEU A 213 -11.46 -9.50 -2.69
C LEU A 213 -12.66 -8.67 -2.23
N ASN A 214 -13.27 -9.03 -1.09
CA ASN A 214 -14.32 -8.25 -0.47
C ASN A 214 -13.81 -6.85 -0.10
N ILE A 215 -12.59 -6.74 0.44
CA ILE A 215 -12.01 -5.42 0.73
C ILE A 215 -11.91 -4.57 -0.54
N ARG A 216 -11.43 -5.14 -1.66
CA ARG A 216 -11.29 -4.43 -2.93
C ARG A 216 -12.64 -4.01 -3.51
N PHE A 217 -13.61 -4.92 -3.51
CA PHE A 217 -14.97 -4.66 -4.00
C PHE A 217 -15.60 -3.47 -3.28
N TRP A 218 -15.66 -3.52 -1.95
CA TRP A 218 -16.26 -2.46 -1.17
C TRP A 218 -15.47 -1.16 -1.27
N ASN A 219 -14.14 -1.19 -1.26
CA ASN A 219 -13.34 0.02 -1.45
C ASN A 219 -13.63 0.72 -2.78
N ILE A 220 -13.75 -0.01 -3.90
CA ILE A 220 -14.11 0.61 -5.18
C ILE A 220 -15.51 1.20 -5.12
N LEU A 221 -16.49 0.50 -4.54
CA LEU A 221 -17.86 1.02 -4.43
C LEU A 221 -17.90 2.33 -3.63
N PHE A 222 -17.22 2.39 -2.49
CA PHE A 222 -17.13 3.62 -1.70
C PHE A 222 -16.35 4.72 -2.44
N SER A 223 -15.27 4.39 -3.15
CA SER A 223 -14.57 5.36 -4.00
C SER A 223 -15.44 5.91 -5.12
N LEU A 224 -16.25 5.07 -5.77
CA LEU A 224 -17.20 5.49 -6.79
C LEU A 224 -18.23 6.45 -6.18
N ALA A 225 -18.77 6.15 -4.99
CA ALA A 225 -19.69 7.05 -4.31
C ALA A 225 -19.05 8.43 -4.03
N PHE A 226 -17.80 8.47 -3.54
CA PHE A 226 -17.08 9.74 -3.35
C PHE A 226 -16.79 10.44 -4.67
N MET A 227 -16.46 9.70 -5.73
CA MET A 227 -16.23 10.28 -7.04
C MET A 227 -17.50 10.92 -7.62
N ILE A 228 -18.66 10.27 -7.46
CA ILE A 228 -19.96 10.84 -7.83
C ILE A 228 -20.19 12.16 -7.08
N ILE A 229 -19.94 12.19 -5.76
CA ILE A 229 -20.06 13.42 -4.95
C ILE A 229 -19.13 14.52 -5.48
N ILE A 230 -17.86 14.19 -5.75
CA ILE A 230 -16.89 15.14 -6.30
C ILE A 230 -17.38 15.70 -7.64
N MET A 231 -17.86 14.85 -8.55
CA MET A 231 -18.38 15.27 -9.85
C MET A 231 -19.62 16.14 -9.75
N LEU A 232 -20.53 15.84 -8.81
CA LEU A 232 -21.72 16.66 -8.59
C LEU A 232 -21.34 18.06 -8.09
N ILE A 233 -20.44 18.14 -7.10
CA ILE A 233 -19.97 19.42 -6.55
C ILE A 233 -19.24 20.24 -7.64
N LEU A 234 -18.29 19.62 -8.35
CA LEU A 234 -17.54 20.30 -9.40
C LEU A 234 -18.40 20.65 -10.61
N GLY A 235 -19.41 19.83 -10.93
CA GLY A 235 -20.33 20.10 -12.03
C GLY A 235 -21.15 21.37 -11.79
N GLN A 236 -21.58 21.60 -10.54
CA GLN A 236 -22.22 22.85 -10.15
C GLN A 236 -21.26 24.04 -10.26
N PHE A 237 -20.01 23.87 -9.81
CA PHE A 237 -19.00 24.93 -9.84
C PHE A 237 -18.62 25.35 -11.26
N PHE A 238 -18.39 24.37 -12.15
CA PHE A 238 -18.04 24.61 -13.55
C PHE A 238 -19.25 24.85 -14.45
N LYS A 239 -20.48 24.74 -13.93
CA LYS A 239 -21.73 24.81 -14.69
C LYS A 239 -21.77 23.83 -15.88
N LYS A 240 -21.18 22.65 -15.71
CA LYS A 240 -21.15 21.57 -16.71
C LYS A 240 -21.78 20.30 -16.13
N PRO A 241 -22.55 19.51 -16.92
CA PRO A 241 -23.16 18.26 -16.47
C PRO A 241 -22.13 17.12 -16.41
N LEU A 242 -21.11 17.26 -15.56
CA LEU A 242 -19.94 16.37 -15.53
C LEU A 242 -20.31 14.90 -15.32
N LEU A 243 -21.33 14.59 -14.52
CA LEU A 243 -21.75 13.21 -14.28
C LEU A 243 -22.30 12.54 -15.56
N THR A 244 -23.08 13.29 -16.35
CA THR A 244 -23.63 12.80 -17.62
C THR A 244 -22.50 12.57 -18.62
N ILE A 245 -21.61 13.56 -18.77
CA ILE A 245 -20.45 13.49 -19.66
C ILE A 245 -19.53 12.32 -19.23
N GLY A 246 -19.30 12.16 -17.92
CA GLY A 246 -18.50 11.07 -17.39
C GLY A 246 -19.09 9.68 -17.64
N THR A 247 -20.42 9.58 -17.62
CA THR A 247 -21.11 8.32 -17.94
C THR A 247 -20.96 8.00 -19.43
N GLU A 248 -21.15 8.99 -20.29
CA GLU A 248 -20.95 8.86 -21.73
C GLU A 248 -19.48 8.50 -22.07
N SER A 249 -18.51 9.19 -21.47
CA SER A 249 -17.08 8.90 -21.66
C SER A 249 -16.73 7.49 -21.20
N SER A 250 -17.34 7.02 -20.10
CA SER A 250 -17.15 5.64 -19.61
C SER A 250 -17.62 4.60 -20.60
N ILE A 251 -18.69 4.87 -21.35
CA ILE A 251 -19.22 4.00 -22.40
C ILE A 251 -18.29 4.03 -23.62
N ASN A 252 -17.94 5.24 -24.08
CA ASN A 252 -17.11 5.44 -25.27
C ASN A 252 -15.73 4.77 -25.15
N PHE A 253 -15.14 4.83 -23.95
CA PHE A 253 -13.82 4.24 -23.67
C PHE A 253 -13.89 2.95 -22.87
N PHE A 254 -15.06 2.29 -22.80
CA PHE A 254 -15.30 1.13 -21.93
C PHE A 254 -14.23 0.04 -22.07
N TRP A 255 -13.85 -0.31 -23.31
CA TRP A 255 -12.84 -1.33 -23.58
C TRP A 255 -11.49 -1.00 -22.93
N LEU A 256 -11.00 0.23 -23.15
CA LEU A 256 -9.71 0.67 -22.64
C LEU A 256 -9.71 0.71 -21.10
N VAL A 257 -10.76 1.29 -20.52
CA VAL A 257 -10.91 1.37 -19.06
C VAL A 257 -11.07 -0.01 -18.44
N SER A 258 -11.70 -0.98 -19.13
CA SER A 258 -11.85 -2.35 -18.65
C SER A 258 -10.53 -3.09 -18.53
N VAL A 259 -9.61 -2.89 -19.46
CA VAL A 259 -8.24 -3.44 -19.39
C VAL A 259 -7.52 -2.90 -18.15
N ILE A 260 -7.61 -1.59 -17.92
CA ILE A 260 -6.99 -0.90 -16.79
C ILE A 260 -7.63 -1.36 -15.47
N ALA A 261 -8.95 -1.44 -15.41
CA ALA A 261 -9.69 -1.96 -14.26
C ALA A 261 -9.27 -3.40 -13.92
N THR A 262 -9.01 -4.23 -14.93
CA THR A 262 -8.54 -5.61 -14.75
C THR A 262 -7.14 -5.65 -14.15
N LEU A 263 -6.19 -4.90 -14.71
CA LEU A 263 -4.83 -4.79 -14.17
C LEU A 263 -4.84 -4.24 -12.74
N ALA A 264 -5.60 -3.17 -12.51
CA ALA A 264 -5.76 -2.56 -11.21
C ALA A 264 -6.39 -3.55 -10.20
N PHE A 265 -7.40 -4.33 -10.59
CA PHE A 265 -8.00 -5.35 -9.73
C PHE A 265 -6.93 -6.30 -9.20
N PHE A 266 -6.18 -6.98 -10.08
CA PHE A 266 -5.14 -7.92 -9.65
C PHE A 266 -4.01 -7.25 -8.86
N SER A 267 -3.54 -6.09 -9.29
CA SER A 267 -2.50 -5.34 -8.57
C SER A 267 -2.93 -5.02 -7.13
N TYR A 268 -4.17 -4.53 -6.94
CA TYR A 268 -4.69 -4.20 -5.61
C TYR A 268 -4.98 -5.42 -4.74
N ILE A 269 -5.46 -6.54 -5.31
CA ILE A 269 -5.65 -7.78 -4.54
C ILE A 269 -4.32 -8.22 -3.92
N PHE A 270 -3.25 -8.30 -4.71
CA PHE A 270 -1.94 -8.66 -4.19
C PHE A 270 -1.40 -7.63 -3.20
N HIS A 271 -1.62 -6.34 -3.45
CA HIS A 271 -1.23 -5.27 -2.52
C HIS A 271 -1.91 -5.38 -1.16
N ILE A 272 -3.24 -5.55 -1.12
CA ILE A 272 -4.02 -5.68 0.11
C ILE A 272 -3.57 -6.92 0.89
N ARG A 273 -3.27 -8.03 0.20
CA ARG A 273 -2.71 -9.23 0.87
C ARG A 273 -1.33 -8.96 1.47
N ALA A 274 -0.46 -8.24 0.76
CA ALA A 274 0.86 -7.86 1.28
C ALA A 274 0.73 -6.95 2.52
N LEU A 275 -0.21 -5.99 2.53
CA LEU A 275 -0.52 -5.14 3.69
C LEU A 275 -0.99 -5.94 4.92
N GLY A 276 -1.63 -7.10 4.71
CA GLY A 276 -2.02 -8.00 5.80
C GLY A 276 -0.85 -8.74 6.46
N ILE A 277 0.30 -8.83 5.79
CA ILE A 277 1.50 -9.52 6.28
C ILE A 277 2.53 -8.51 6.83
N GLY A 278 2.73 -7.39 6.13
CA GLY A 278 3.71 -6.36 6.46
C GLY A 278 3.12 -5.11 7.13
N LYS A 279 3.99 -4.14 7.47
CA LYS A 279 3.56 -2.76 7.79
C LYS A 279 3.23 -2.00 6.51
N ALA A 280 2.47 -0.92 6.62
CA ALA A 280 2.08 -0.14 5.43
C ALA A 280 3.33 0.50 4.78
N SER A 281 4.21 1.10 5.59
CA SER A 281 5.49 1.68 5.14
C SER A 281 6.38 0.67 4.41
N VAL A 282 6.55 -0.53 4.96
CA VAL A 282 7.34 -1.61 4.34
C VAL A 282 6.73 -2.10 3.06
N THR A 283 5.41 -2.29 3.05
CA THR A 283 4.71 -2.74 1.85
C THR A 283 4.85 -1.71 0.74
N GLN A 284 4.75 -0.42 1.05
CA GLN A 284 4.99 0.62 0.05
C GLN A 284 6.45 0.73 -0.39
N ALA A 285 7.42 0.57 0.51
CA ALA A 285 8.83 0.54 0.14
C ALA A 285 9.10 -0.61 -0.85
N VAL A 286 8.56 -1.81 -0.62
CA VAL A 286 8.67 -2.89 -1.61
C VAL A 286 7.88 -2.57 -2.87
N LYS A 287 6.69 -1.94 -2.76
CA LYS A 287 5.89 -1.51 -3.91
C LYS A 287 6.60 -0.46 -4.78
N ALA A 288 7.51 0.32 -4.22
CA ALA A 288 8.32 1.30 -4.97
C ALA A 288 9.16 0.66 -6.09
N THR A 289 9.36 -0.67 -6.06
CA THR A 289 9.89 -1.43 -7.21
C THR A 289 9.09 -1.27 -8.50
N THR A 290 7.85 -0.76 -8.42
CA THR A 290 7.07 -0.31 -9.58
C THR A 290 7.87 0.65 -10.46
N ILE A 291 8.74 1.49 -9.89
CA ILE A 291 9.63 2.39 -10.64
C ILE A 291 10.58 1.59 -11.53
N VAL A 292 11.20 0.54 -10.98
CA VAL A 292 12.13 -0.32 -11.72
C VAL A 292 11.40 -0.99 -12.89
N PHE A 293 10.17 -1.48 -12.65
CA PHE A 293 9.35 -2.07 -13.71
C PHE A 293 8.75 -1.02 -14.67
N ALA A 294 8.68 0.25 -14.30
CA ALA A 294 8.17 1.31 -15.16
C ALA A 294 9.15 1.68 -16.27
N ILE A 295 10.47 1.51 -16.06
CA ILE A 295 11.49 1.77 -17.08
C ILE A 295 11.26 0.93 -18.35
N PRO A 296 11.20 -0.42 -18.30
CA PRO A 296 10.94 -1.22 -19.49
C PRO A 296 9.54 -0.97 -20.07
N VAL A 297 8.53 -0.71 -19.23
CA VAL A 297 7.19 -0.33 -19.71
C VAL A 297 7.23 0.97 -20.51
N THR A 298 7.94 1.98 -20.02
CA THR A 298 8.10 3.28 -20.69
C THR A 298 8.84 3.11 -22.02
N PHE A 299 9.88 2.27 -22.05
CA PHE A 299 10.58 1.96 -23.30
C PHE A 299 9.67 1.29 -24.34
N ILE A 300 8.88 0.30 -23.93
CA ILE A 300 7.90 -0.34 -24.82
C ILE A 300 6.85 0.69 -25.28
N LEU A 301 6.33 1.51 -24.36
CA LEU A 301 5.32 2.51 -24.67
C LEU A 301 5.84 3.58 -25.64
N SER A 302 7.13 3.91 -25.57
CA SER A 302 7.78 4.86 -26.48
C SER A 302 7.78 4.40 -27.94
N MET A 303 7.61 3.10 -28.20
CA MET A 303 7.45 2.56 -29.55
C MET A 303 6.08 2.87 -30.16
N PHE A 304 5.08 3.17 -29.32
CA PHE A 304 3.70 3.43 -29.74
C PHE A 304 3.31 4.90 -29.61
N ILE A 305 3.93 5.64 -28.69
CA ILE A 305 3.61 7.03 -28.37
C ILE A 305 4.91 7.82 -28.25
N PRO A 306 5.01 9.04 -28.79
CA PRO A 306 6.16 9.89 -28.56
C PRO A 306 6.23 10.26 -27.07
N ILE A 307 7.08 9.55 -26.33
CA ILE A 307 7.42 9.88 -24.95
C ILE A 307 8.71 10.71 -25.01
N PRO A 308 8.73 11.91 -24.41
CA PRO A 308 9.95 12.69 -24.34
C PRO A 308 11.04 11.90 -23.61
N PHE A 309 12.25 11.88 -24.17
CA PHE A 309 13.44 11.28 -23.53
C PHE A 309 14.35 12.39 -22.98
N PRO A 310 15.23 12.08 -22.00
CA PRO A 310 16.16 13.07 -21.48
C PRO A 310 17.06 13.61 -22.58
N THR A 311 17.09 14.93 -22.71
CA THR A 311 17.72 15.65 -23.83
C THR A 311 19.23 15.75 -23.72
N THR A 312 19.80 15.58 -22.52
CA THR A 312 21.23 15.71 -22.26
C THR A 312 21.78 14.50 -21.50
N PRO A 313 23.08 14.15 -21.69
CA PRO A 313 23.75 13.11 -20.91
C PRO A 313 23.70 13.36 -19.39
N THR A 314 23.73 14.62 -18.98
CA THR A 314 23.62 15.02 -17.57
C THR A 314 22.28 14.63 -16.97
N LEU A 315 21.17 14.82 -17.69
CA LEU A 315 19.83 14.43 -17.22
C LEU A 315 19.69 12.91 -17.13
N TRP A 316 20.28 12.17 -18.07
CA TRP A 316 20.37 10.71 -17.98
C TRP A 316 21.13 10.25 -16.73
N LEU A 317 22.26 10.90 -16.43
CA LEU A 317 23.06 10.61 -15.24
C LEU A 317 22.26 10.88 -13.96
N ILE A 318 21.61 12.04 -13.86
CA ILE A 318 20.80 12.42 -12.68
C ILE A 318 19.66 11.43 -12.46
N ARG A 319 18.93 11.05 -13.52
CA ARG A 319 17.87 10.03 -13.42
C ARG A 319 18.40 8.67 -12.99
N SER A 320 19.54 8.26 -13.53
CA SER A 320 20.19 6.98 -13.18
C SER A 320 20.59 6.97 -11.70
N ILE A 321 21.17 8.06 -11.19
CA ILE A 321 21.47 8.22 -9.76
C ILE A 321 20.18 8.13 -8.94
N GLY A 322 19.11 8.82 -9.36
CA GLY A 322 17.80 8.75 -8.71
C GLY A 322 17.27 7.32 -8.59
N PHE A 323 17.30 6.55 -9.69
CA PHE A 323 16.90 5.14 -9.69
C PHE A 323 17.77 4.27 -8.79
N ILE A 324 19.09 4.45 -8.81
CA ILE A 324 20.02 3.71 -7.96
C ILE A 324 19.73 4.00 -6.48
N LEU A 325 19.52 5.26 -6.11
CA LEU A 325 19.17 5.64 -4.75
C LEU A 325 17.85 5.00 -4.31
N VAL A 326 16.82 5.03 -5.16
CA VAL A 326 15.55 4.35 -4.86
C VAL A 326 15.79 2.85 -4.60
N ILE A 327 16.53 2.15 -5.47
CA ILE A 327 16.81 0.72 -5.30
C ILE A 327 17.56 0.45 -4.00
N LEU A 328 18.60 1.23 -3.70
CA LEU A 328 19.37 1.10 -2.45
C LEU A 328 18.49 1.34 -1.22
N GLY A 329 17.62 2.35 -1.28
CA GLY A 329 16.65 2.65 -0.23
C GLY A 329 15.68 1.49 0.02
N ILE A 330 15.13 0.88 -1.04
CA ILE A 330 14.22 -0.28 -0.94
C ILE A 330 14.93 -1.49 -0.32
N ILE A 331 16.14 -1.81 -0.77
CA ILE A 331 16.93 -2.95 -0.26
C ILE A 331 17.25 -2.72 1.23
N SER A 332 17.71 -1.52 1.57
CA SER A 332 18.01 -1.13 2.95
C SER A 332 16.77 -1.24 3.85
N PHE A 333 15.61 -0.78 3.38
CA PHE A 333 14.34 -0.86 4.10
C PHE A 333 13.86 -2.31 4.28
N ALA A 334 14.06 -3.18 3.27
CA ALA A 334 13.67 -4.58 3.32
C ALA A 334 14.51 -5.38 4.34
N ILE A 335 15.74 -4.95 4.64
CA ILE A 335 16.68 -5.70 5.50
C ILE A 335 16.43 -5.47 7.01
N THR A 336 15.86 -4.33 7.41
CA THR A 336 15.90 -3.82 8.80
C THR A 336 14.89 -4.40 9.81
N GLN A 337 13.83 -5.09 9.41
CA GLN A 337 12.85 -5.58 10.39
C GLN A 337 13.34 -6.82 11.16
N VAL A 338 13.29 -6.76 12.50
CA VAL A 338 13.59 -7.88 13.42
C VAL A 338 12.36 -8.16 14.30
N ARG A 339 12.01 -9.43 14.47
CA ARG A 339 10.99 -9.87 15.43
C ARG A 339 11.64 -10.67 16.54
N ALA A 340 11.10 -10.57 17.74
CA ALA A 340 11.55 -11.31 18.90
C ALA A 340 10.37 -11.72 19.78
N TYR A 341 10.56 -12.82 20.50
CA TYR A 341 9.71 -13.18 21.62
C TYR A 341 10.50 -13.01 22.91
N ILE A 342 9.85 -12.40 23.89
CA ILE A 342 10.36 -12.27 25.25
C ILE A 342 9.54 -13.20 26.11
N PHE A 343 10.23 -14.15 26.73
CA PHE A 343 9.66 -15.10 27.68
C PHE A 343 9.94 -14.58 29.08
N ILE A 344 8.91 -14.39 29.89
CA ILE A 344 9.00 -13.68 31.18
C ILE A 344 8.48 -14.59 32.28
N ARG A 345 9.26 -14.70 33.35
CA ARG A 345 8.91 -15.41 34.59
C ARG A 345 8.63 -14.40 35.69
N ALA A 346 7.45 -14.50 36.30
CA ALA A 346 7.02 -13.63 37.38
C ALA A 346 7.67 -14.04 38.72
N ALA A 347 7.87 -13.06 39.59
CA ALA A 347 8.26 -13.29 40.97
C ALA A 347 7.07 -13.87 41.77
N PRO A 348 7.33 -14.71 42.80
CA PRO A 348 6.27 -15.25 43.65
C PRO A 348 5.41 -14.14 44.28
N GLY A 349 4.08 -14.34 44.31
CA GLY A 349 3.12 -13.39 44.90
C GLY A 349 2.67 -12.24 43.99
N VAL A 350 3.18 -12.15 42.76
CA VAL A 350 2.79 -11.10 41.81
C VAL A 350 1.58 -11.53 40.98
N ARG A 351 0.60 -10.63 40.83
CA ARG A 351 -0.55 -10.87 39.94
C ARG A 351 -0.14 -10.74 38.48
N VAL A 352 -0.21 -11.83 37.72
CA VAL A 352 0.12 -11.89 36.28
C VAL A 352 -0.63 -10.84 35.46
N ALA A 353 -1.90 -10.55 35.80
CA ALA A 353 -2.70 -9.53 35.13
C ALA A 353 -2.04 -8.13 35.18
N LYS A 354 -1.48 -7.75 36.32
CA LYS A 354 -0.78 -6.46 36.49
C LYS A 354 0.49 -6.42 35.65
N LEU A 355 1.22 -7.53 35.60
CA LEU A 355 2.44 -7.68 34.82
C LEU A 355 2.15 -7.52 33.31
N ILE A 356 1.06 -8.12 32.83
CA ILE A 356 0.61 -8.00 31.43
C ILE A 356 0.34 -6.55 31.06
N GLU A 357 -0.37 -5.79 31.91
CA GLU A 357 -0.65 -4.38 31.66
C GLU A 357 0.62 -3.54 31.60
N GLU A 358 1.58 -3.77 32.50
CA GLU A 358 2.84 -3.03 32.53
C GLU A 358 3.73 -3.36 31.32
N ILE A 359 3.80 -4.63 30.92
CA ILE A 359 4.56 -5.05 29.74
C ILE A 359 3.90 -4.54 28.46
N TRP A 360 2.56 -4.55 28.37
CA TRP A 360 1.83 -4.00 27.23
C TRP A 360 2.08 -2.50 27.03
N LYS A 361 2.34 -1.75 28.11
CA LYS A 361 2.69 -0.32 28.03
C LYS A 361 4.10 -0.08 27.50
N ILE A 362 4.96 -1.10 27.41
CA ILE A 362 6.31 -0.95 26.85
C ILE A 362 6.22 -0.73 25.34
N LYS A 363 6.81 0.37 24.88
CA LYS A 363 6.89 0.69 23.45
C LYS A 363 7.67 -0.40 22.68
N GLY A 364 7.04 -0.98 21.67
CA GLY A 364 7.60 -2.04 20.83
C GLY A 364 7.03 -3.44 21.09
N VAL A 365 6.25 -3.61 22.16
CA VAL A 365 5.52 -4.85 22.43
C VAL A 365 4.21 -4.84 21.63
N ASP A 366 4.03 -5.83 20.75
CA ASP A 366 2.84 -5.94 19.88
C ASP A 366 1.75 -6.83 20.48
N SER A 367 2.15 -7.82 21.28
CA SER A 367 1.21 -8.70 21.97
C SER A 367 1.79 -9.22 23.26
N VAL A 368 0.96 -9.33 24.30
CA VAL A 368 1.31 -9.98 25.57
C VAL A 368 0.25 -11.04 25.86
N SER A 369 0.68 -12.20 26.32
CA SER A 369 -0.23 -13.30 26.68
C SER A 369 0.29 -14.04 27.90
N ALA A 370 -0.62 -14.40 28.81
CA ALA A 370 -0.32 -15.35 29.87
C ALA A 370 -0.17 -16.75 29.27
N VAL A 371 0.77 -17.53 29.80
CA VAL A 371 0.98 -18.92 29.40
C VAL A 371 1.16 -19.80 30.63
N SER A 372 0.75 -21.06 30.50
CA SER A 372 1.03 -22.10 31.49
C SER A 372 2.33 -22.82 31.13
N GLY A 373 3.34 -22.80 32.01
CA GLY A 373 4.59 -23.50 31.78
C GLY A 373 5.76 -22.97 32.62
N THR A 374 6.98 -23.09 32.09
CA THR A 374 8.22 -22.56 32.71
C THR A 374 8.28 -21.04 32.75
N TYR A 375 7.54 -20.38 31.87
CA TYR A 375 7.34 -18.93 31.84
C TYR A 375 5.87 -18.62 32.08
N ASP A 376 5.59 -17.47 32.67
CA ASP A 376 4.24 -17.04 33.05
C ASP A 376 3.64 -16.10 32.01
N VAL A 377 4.49 -15.38 31.27
CA VAL A 377 4.09 -14.40 30.25
C VAL A 377 4.98 -14.51 29.02
N ILE A 378 4.37 -14.41 27.84
CA ILE A 378 5.08 -14.22 26.57
C ILE A 378 4.70 -12.85 26.00
N ALA A 379 5.71 -12.04 25.70
CA ALA A 379 5.56 -10.80 24.97
C ALA A 379 6.17 -10.93 23.58
N ARG A 380 5.38 -10.72 22.54
CA ARG A 380 5.88 -10.58 21.17
C ARG A 380 6.30 -9.14 20.96
N VAL A 381 7.51 -8.98 20.45
CA VAL A 381 8.14 -7.68 20.27
C VAL A 381 8.61 -7.57 18.83
N THR A 382 8.16 -6.54 18.14
CA THR A 382 8.70 -6.19 16.82
C THR A 382 9.57 -4.97 16.99
N THR A 383 10.89 -5.18 16.98
CA THR A 383 11.86 -4.10 17.02
C THR A 383 12.53 -3.93 15.68
N ARG A 384 12.71 -2.66 15.31
CA ARG A 384 13.26 -2.29 14.01
C ARG A 384 14.81 -2.31 14.03
N THR A 385 15.45 -2.50 15.20
CA THR A 385 16.90 -2.77 15.36
C THR A 385 17.16 -3.69 16.56
N LEU A 386 18.12 -4.61 16.39
CA LEU A 386 18.47 -5.61 17.40
C LEU A 386 19.17 -5.00 18.63
N LEU A 387 19.90 -3.89 18.50
CA LEU A 387 20.67 -3.29 19.61
C LEU A 387 19.86 -2.26 20.43
N LYS A 388 19.47 -1.12 19.81
CA LYS A 388 18.78 -0.03 20.55
C LYS A 388 17.35 -0.38 20.98
N GLY A 389 16.65 -1.17 20.17
CA GLY A 389 15.31 -1.66 20.50
C GLY A 389 15.35 -2.66 21.65
N TYR A 390 16.33 -3.56 21.63
CA TYR A 390 16.60 -4.49 22.72
C TYR A 390 16.92 -3.75 24.02
N GLU A 391 17.94 -2.88 24.03
CA GLU A 391 18.35 -2.16 25.25
C GLU A 391 17.20 -1.38 25.89
N ARG A 392 16.39 -0.69 25.09
CA ARG A 392 15.27 0.10 25.60
C ARG A 392 14.18 -0.77 26.24
N ILE A 393 13.90 -1.91 25.64
CA ILE A 393 12.86 -2.83 26.11
C ILE A 393 13.35 -3.62 27.30
N VAL A 394 14.60 -4.09 27.26
CA VAL A 394 15.28 -4.74 28.38
C VAL A 394 15.34 -3.82 29.59
N LYS A 395 15.81 -2.57 29.44
CA LYS A 395 15.86 -1.60 30.54
C LYS A 395 14.47 -1.30 31.13
N ARG A 396 13.42 -1.33 30.30
CA ARG A 396 12.03 -1.18 30.74
C ARG A 396 11.53 -2.43 31.48
N LEU A 397 11.87 -3.62 31.01
CA LEU A 397 11.53 -4.88 31.68
C LEU A 397 12.24 -5.00 33.03
N GLU A 398 13.52 -4.64 33.09
CA GLU A 398 14.29 -4.58 34.34
C GLU A 398 13.70 -3.58 35.36
N SER A 399 13.06 -2.50 34.87
CA SER A 399 12.39 -1.54 35.75
C SER A 399 11.04 -2.02 36.32
N ILE A 400 10.45 -3.09 35.78
CA ILE A 400 9.16 -3.62 36.24
C ILE A 400 9.37 -4.48 37.48
N HIS A 401 8.83 -4.05 38.61
CA HIS A 401 8.84 -4.82 39.84
C HIS A 401 7.93 -6.04 39.70
N GLY A 402 8.53 -7.22 39.85
CA GLY A 402 7.82 -8.50 39.76
C GLY A 402 8.24 -9.39 38.59
N ILE A 403 9.19 -8.96 37.75
CA ILE A 403 9.88 -9.84 36.80
C ILE A 403 11.07 -10.49 37.51
N LYS A 404 11.08 -11.83 37.60
CA LYS A 404 12.19 -12.61 38.18
C LYS A 404 13.28 -12.88 37.17
N GLU A 405 12.87 -13.28 35.96
CA GLU A 405 13.76 -13.61 34.85
C GLU A 405 13.03 -13.29 33.54
N PHE A 406 13.77 -12.85 32.53
CA PHE A 406 13.27 -12.82 31.16
C PHE A 406 14.32 -13.35 30.19
N ARG A 407 13.86 -13.99 29.12
CA ARG A 407 14.70 -14.40 27.98
C ARG A 407 14.23 -13.74 26.71
N TRP A 408 15.17 -13.09 26.02
CA TRP A 408 14.95 -12.55 24.70
C TRP A 408 15.37 -13.57 23.64
N ASN A 409 14.42 -14.05 22.86
CA ASN A 409 14.68 -14.88 21.70
C ASN A 409 14.39 -14.06 20.45
N SER A 410 15.46 -13.54 19.84
CA SER A 410 15.36 -12.94 18.50
C SER A 410 15.03 -14.04 17.51
N ILE A 411 13.99 -13.80 16.72
CA ILE A 411 13.68 -14.71 15.64
C ILE A 411 14.58 -14.32 14.48
N LEU A 412 15.58 -15.16 14.19
CA LEU A 412 16.34 -15.03 12.94
C LEU A 412 15.34 -15.01 11.78
N LYS A 413 15.55 -14.10 10.83
CA LYS A 413 14.62 -13.77 9.72
C LYS A 413 14.22 -14.96 8.82
N GLU A 414 14.82 -16.12 9.06
CA GLU A 414 14.62 -17.40 8.38
C GLU A 414 13.75 -18.40 9.17
N TRP A 415 13.56 -18.16 10.48
CA TRP A 415 12.92 -19.06 11.46
C TRP A 415 11.63 -18.47 12.07
N GLU A 416 11.05 -17.44 11.46
CA GLU A 416 9.82 -16.73 11.91
C GLU A 416 8.56 -17.57 12.09
N ASN A 417 8.56 -18.87 11.72
CA ASN A 417 7.45 -19.78 12.01
C ASN A 417 7.97 -21.21 12.19
N VAL A 418 8.41 -21.56 13.40
CA VAL A 418 8.10 -22.89 13.95
C VAL A 418 6.79 -22.76 14.70
#